data_AF-A0A6V7KNV6-F1
#
_entry.id   AF-A0A6V7KNV6-F1
#
_cell.length_a   1.000
_cell.length_b   1.000
_cell.length_c   1.000
_cell.angle_alpha   90.00
_cell.angle_beta   90.00
_cell.angle_gamma   90.00
#
_symmetry.space_group_name_H-M   'P 1'
#
loop_
_entity.id
_entity.type
_entity.pdbx_description
1 polymer ?
#
loop_
_entity_poly.entity_id
_entity_poly.type
_entity_poly.pdbx_seq_one_letter_code
_entity_poly.pdbx_strand_id
1 'polypeptide(L)'
;FAVEEQTKPIETKLISGAAGPISPDNVAQQMFEDALAGKFFSTCGIDGFMLTVLGAGMSPVCSLGQLVLESVFMGLFRVIGACYLYSFDRIIQSGMTIRDKKKKSE
;
A
#
# COMPACT_ATOMS: atom_id res chain seq x y z
N PHE A 1 9.78 14.02 -4.31
CA PHE A 1 8.35 13.98 -3.91
C PHE A 1 7.55 15.22 -4.32
N ALA A 2 8.09 16.44 -4.23
CA ALA A 2 7.35 17.68 -4.55
C ALA A 2 6.76 17.77 -5.97
N VAL A 3 7.36 17.11 -6.97
CA VAL A 3 6.82 17.08 -8.35
C VAL A 3 5.60 16.17 -8.46
N GLU A 4 5.62 15.00 -7.80
CA GLU A 4 4.52 14.03 -7.79
C GLU A 4 3.26 14.61 -7.13
N GLU A 5 3.42 15.48 -6.13
CA GLU A 5 2.29 16.08 -5.43
C GLU A 5 1.57 17.17 -6.23
N GLN A 6 2.17 17.73 -7.29
CA GLN A 6 1.53 18.85 -8.01
C GLN A 6 0.29 18.42 -8.78
N THR A 7 0.28 17.21 -9.35
CA THR A 7 -0.82 16.70 -10.19
C THR A 7 -1.75 15.73 -9.46
N LYS A 8 -1.41 15.36 -8.21
CA LYS A 8 -2.13 14.36 -7.43
C LYS A 8 -3.50 14.89 -6.96
N PRO A 9 -4.60 14.14 -7.14
CA PRO A 9 -5.90 14.47 -6.55
C PRO A 9 -5.80 14.60 -5.02
N ILE A 10 -6.65 15.44 -4.43
CA ILE A 10 -6.64 15.71 -2.98
C ILE A 10 -6.88 14.42 -2.19
N GLU A 11 -7.77 13.56 -2.69
CA GLU A 11 -8.08 12.26 -2.09
C GLU A 11 -6.83 11.36 -2.04
N THR A 12 -6.09 11.28 -3.14
CA THR A 12 -4.85 10.49 -3.21
C THR A 12 -3.73 11.11 -2.36
N LYS A 13 -3.70 12.44 -2.19
CA LYS A 13 -2.77 13.09 -1.23
C LYS A 13 -3.07 12.69 0.20
N LEU A 14 -4.35 12.69 0.60
CA LEU A 14 -4.77 12.29 1.94
C LEU A 14 -4.48 10.82 2.21
N ILE A 15 -4.73 9.94 1.23
CA ILE A 15 -4.45 8.50 1.35
C ILE A 15 -2.94 8.24 1.44
N SER A 16 -2.15 8.81 0.52
CA SER A 16 -0.69 8.58 0.48
C SER A 16 0.08 9.29 1.59
N GLY A 17 -0.47 10.37 2.16
CA GLY A 17 0.13 11.11 3.28
C GLY A 17 0.14 10.34 4.61
N ALA A 18 -0.65 9.27 4.75
CA ALA A 18 -0.74 8.51 6.00
C ALA A 18 0.53 7.69 6.32
N ALA A 19 1.23 7.19 5.29
CA ALA A 19 2.43 6.36 5.43
C ALA A 19 3.73 7.08 5.01
N GLY A 20 3.60 8.22 4.30
CA GLY A 20 4.74 8.94 3.74
C GLY A 20 5.39 8.18 2.57
N PRO A 21 5.99 8.90 1.60
CA PRO A 21 6.57 8.24 0.44
C PRO A 21 7.95 7.66 0.77
N ILE A 22 8.22 6.44 0.28
CA ILE A 22 9.53 5.78 0.40
C ILE A 22 10.45 6.30 -0.72
N SER A 23 11.73 6.52 -0.40
CA SER A 23 12.74 6.92 -1.40
C SER A 23 12.81 5.93 -2.56
N PRO A 24 12.73 6.38 -3.82
CA PRO A 24 12.79 5.49 -4.98
C PRO A 24 14.13 4.74 -5.04
N ASP A 25 15.23 5.37 -4.61
CA ASP A 25 16.55 4.73 -4.56
C ASP A 25 16.56 3.54 -3.60
N ASN A 26 15.92 3.68 -2.43
CA ASN A 26 15.81 2.61 -1.44
C ASN A 26 14.96 1.45 -1.97
N VAL A 27 13.86 1.77 -2.66
CA VAL A 27 13.00 0.75 -3.28
C VAL A 27 13.77 0.01 -4.37
N ALA A 28 14.50 0.72 -5.23
CA ALA A 28 15.30 0.12 -6.29
C ALA A 28 16.40 -0.79 -5.75
N GLN A 29 17.13 -0.36 -4.72
CA GLN A 29 18.16 -1.16 -4.08
C GLN A 29 17.57 -2.42 -3.42
N GLN A 30 16.49 -2.27 -2.66
CA GLN A 30 15.81 -3.40 -2.00
C GLN A 30 15.31 -4.43 -3.02
N MET A 31 14.69 -3.98 -4.11
CA MET A 31 14.24 -4.86 -5.19
C MET A 31 15.40 -5.61 -5.83
N PHE A 32 16.54 -4.95 -6.04
CA PHE A 32 17.72 -5.58 -6.62
C PHE A 32 18.31 -6.66 -5.70
N GLU A 33 18.45 -6.35 -4.40
CA GLU A 33 18.94 -7.30 -3.40
C GLU A 33 18.00 -8.51 -3.23
N ASP A 34 16.69 -8.27 -3.20
CA ASP A 34 15.68 -9.34 -3.10
C ASP A 34 15.68 -10.24 -4.33
N ALA A 35 15.88 -9.67 -5.53
CA ALA A 35 16.00 -10.43 -6.77
C ALA A 35 17.26 -11.31 -6.78
N LEU A 36 18.40 -10.78 -6.32
CA LEU A 36 19.65 -11.56 -6.17
C LEU A 36 19.50 -12.70 -5.14
N ALA A 37 18.71 -12.47 -4.09
CA ALA A 37 18.38 -13.49 -3.09
C ALA A 37 17.33 -14.52 -3.56
N GLY A 38 16.80 -14.39 -4.78
CA GLY A 38 15.79 -15.28 -5.34
C GLY A 38 14.42 -15.18 -4.65
N LYS A 39 14.11 -14.04 -4.02
CA LYS A 39 12.80 -13.82 -3.40
C LYS A 39 11.76 -13.49 -4.46
N PHE A 40 10.57 -14.06 -4.32
CA PHE A 40 9.45 -13.79 -5.22
C PHE A 40 8.84 -12.40 -5.02
N PHE A 41 8.74 -11.96 -3.75
CA PHE A 41 8.28 -10.62 -3.40
C PHE A 41 9.45 -9.76 -2.93
N SER A 42 9.44 -8.49 -3.33
CA SER A 42 10.23 -7.46 -2.68
C SER A 42 9.33 -6.60 -1.79
N THR A 43 9.72 -6.47 -0.53
CA THR A 43 8.94 -5.77 0.50
C THR A 43 9.67 -4.51 0.94
N CYS A 44 9.03 -3.35 0.81
CA CYS A 44 9.55 -2.08 1.29
C CYS A 44 8.65 -1.51 2.39
N GLY A 45 9.19 -1.33 3.60
CA GLY A 45 8.46 -0.78 4.74
C GLY A 45 7.38 -1.72 5.32
N ILE A 46 6.67 -1.21 6.33
CA ILE A 46 5.66 -1.98 7.09
C ILE A 46 4.43 -2.25 6.23
N ASP A 47 3.94 -1.25 5.49
CA ASP A 47 2.81 -1.42 4.58
C ASP A 47 3.13 -2.41 3.45
N GLY A 48 4.35 -2.38 2.91
CA GLY A 48 4.80 -3.35 1.91
C GLY A 48 4.83 -4.78 2.46
N PHE A 49 5.31 -4.97 3.68
CA PHE A 49 5.26 -6.27 4.34
C PHE A 49 3.82 -6.75 4.56
N MET A 50 2.93 -5.89 5.05
CA MET A 50 1.52 -6.21 5.24
C MET A 50 0.84 -6.61 3.91
N LEU A 51 1.12 -5.87 2.83
CA LEU A 51 0.60 -6.16 1.50
C LEU A 51 1.12 -7.49 0.95
N THR A 52 2.40 -7.81 1.17
CA THR A 52 2.97 -9.10 0.77
C THR A 52 2.29 -10.25 1.51
N VAL A 53 2.08 -10.14 2.82
CA VAL A 53 1.36 -11.18 3.59
C VAL A 53 -0.07 -11.35 3.09
N LEU A 54 -0.77 -10.25 2.80
CA LEU A 54 -2.14 -10.28 2.26
C LEU A 54 -2.20 -10.83 0.82
N GLY A 55 -1.16 -10.59 0.03
CA GLY A 55 -1.06 -10.99 -1.37
C GLY A 55 -0.35 -12.33 -1.60
N ALA A 56 0.22 -12.94 -0.56
CA ALA A 56 1.03 -14.14 -0.67
C ALA A 56 0.26 -15.29 -1.33
N GLY A 57 -0.95 -15.60 -0.87
CA GLY A 57 -1.84 -16.58 -1.52
C GLY A 57 -1.15 -17.92 -1.82
N MET A 58 -0.86 -18.18 -3.10
CA MET A 58 -0.16 -19.38 -3.60
C MET A 58 1.25 -19.07 -4.15
N SER A 59 1.85 -17.94 -3.75
CA SER A 59 3.19 -17.54 -4.17
C SER A 59 4.24 -18.57 -3.77
N PRO A 60 5.33 -18.72 -4.56
CA PRO A 60 6.45 -19.60 -4.20
C PRO A 60 6.99 -19.31 -2.80
N VAL A 61 7.20 -20.37 -2.02
CA VAL A 61 7.71 -20.26 -0.65
C VAL A 61 9.24 -20.12 -0.70
N CYS A 62 9.74 -18.92 -0.45
CA CYS A 62 11.18 -18.66 -0.41
C CYS A 62 11.81 -19.01 0.95
N SER A 63 11.02 -19.02 2.03
CA SER A 63 11.49 -19.34 3.40
C SER A 63 10.36 -19.89 4.27
N LEU A 64 10.66 -20.93 5.07
CA LEU A 64 9.70 -21.51 6.02
C LEU A 64 9.26 -20.51 7.09
N GLY A 65 10.17 -19.65 7.55
CA GLY A 65 9.85 -18.62 8.55
C GLY A 65 8.87 -17.58 8.00
N GLN A 66 9.05 -17.18 6.73
CA GLN A 66 8.12 -16.28 6.05
C GLN A 66 6.74 -16.92 5.90
N LEU A 67 6.67 -18.18 5.49
CA LEU A 67 5.40 -18.89 5.36
C LEU A 67 4.62 -18.98 6.67
N VAL A 68 5.30 -19.27 7.79
CA VAL A 68 4.65 -19.30 9.11
C VAL A 68 4.13 -17.92 9.49
N LEU A 69 4.94 -16.88 9.29
CA LEU A 69 4.56 -15.51 9.61
C LEU A 69 3.38 -15.05 8.75
N GLU A 70 3.42 -15.31 7.45
CA GLU A 70 2.34 -14.99 6.52
C GLU A 70 1.05 -15.70 6.92
N SER A 71 1.12 -17.01 7.20
CA SER A 71 -0.04 -17.82 7.57
C SER A 71 -0.70 -17.35 8.88
N VAL A 72 0.10 -16.97 9.88
CA VAL A 72 -0.40 -16.51 11.18
C VAL A 72 -0.96 -15.09 11.10
N PHE A 73 -0.28 -14.18 10.39
CA PHE A 73 -0.65 -12.77 10.35
C PHE A 73 -1.70 -12.43 9.28
N MET A 74 -1.92 -13.30 8.28
CA MET A 74 -2.88 -13.06 7.19
C MET A 74 -4.28 -12.69 7.70
N GLY A 75 -4.80 -13.41 8.70
CA GLY A 75 -6.12 -13.12 9.27
C GLY A 75 -6.20 -11.75 9.95
N LEU A 76 -5.18 -11.39 10.74
CA LEU A 76 -5.10 -10.11 11.44
C LEU A 76 -4.98 -8.95 10.45
N PHE A 77 -4.05 -9.05 9.51
CA PHE A 77 -3.85 -8.05 8.47
C PHE A 77 -5.07 -7.91 7.58
N ARG A 78 -5.88 -8.95 7.40
CA ARG A 78 -7.12 -8.87 6.61
C ARG A 78 -8.16 -7.95 7.26
N VAL A 79 -8.24 -7.95 8.60
CA VAL A 79 -9.11 -7.06 9.36
C VAL A 79 -8.57 -5.63 9.30
N ILE A 80 -7.28 -5.44 9.52
CA ILE A 80 -6.63 -4.11 9.44
C ILE A 80 -6.80 -3.52 8.04
N GLY A 81 -6.56 -4.33 6.99
CA GLY A 81 -6.76 -3.92 5.60
C GLY A 81 -8.22 -3.57 5.29
N ALA A 82 -9.20 -4.23 5.90
CA ALA A 82 -10.60 -3.83 5.77
C ALA A 82 -10.88 -2.44 6.39
N CYS A 83 -10.27 -2.13 7.54
CA CYS A 83 -10.35 -0.80 8.15
C CYS A 83 -9.69 0.28 7.27
N TYR A 84 -8.56 -0.04 6.62
CA TYR A 84 -7.91 0.87 5.66
C TYR A 84 -8.82 1.14 4.46
N LEU A 85 -9.36 0.10 3.83
CA LEU A 85 -10.27 0.23 2.70
C LEU A 85 -11.52 1.03 3.07
N TYR A 86 -12.11 0.77 4.24
CA TYR A 86 -13.24 1.56 4.72
C TYR A 86 -12.90 3.04 4.89
N SER A 87 -11.72 3.34 5.46
CA SER A 87 -11.25 4.72 5.63
C SER A 87 -10.99 5.40 4.28
N PHE A 88 -10.39 4.70 3.33
CA PHE A 88 -10.13 5.21 1.98
C PHE A 88 -11.42 5.46 1.21
N ASP A 89 -12.39 4.54 1.28
CA ASP A 89 -13.69 4.71 0.65
C ASP A 89 -14.42 5.95 1.19
N ARG A 90 -14.38 6.17 2.52
CA ARG A 90 -14.92 7.39 3.12
C ARG A 90 -14.26 8.67 2.62
N ILE A 91 -12.93 8.66 2.43
CA ILE A 91 -12.20 9.82 1.86
C ILE A 91 -12.66 10.06 0.43
N ILE A 92 -12.77 9.00 -0.38
CA ILE A 92 -13.18 9.09 -1.79
C ILE A 92 -14.63 9.59 -1.91
N GLN A 93 -15.56 9.06 -1.12
CA GLN A 93 -16.96 9.52 -1.10
C GLN A 93 -17.09 11.00 -0.71
N SER A 94 -16.29 11.43 0.27
CA SER A 94 -16.25 12.84 0.67
C SER A 94 -15.74 13.73 -0.47
N GLY A 95 -14.68 13.31 -1.16
CA GLY A 95 -14.14 14.01 -2.33
C GLY A 95 -15.13 14.10 -3.49
N MET A 96 -15.83 13.00 -3.80
CA MET A 96 -16.90 12.97 -4.83
C MET A 96 -18.02 13.97 -4.50
N THR A 97 -18.50 13.99 -3.26
CA THR A 97 -19.57 14.90 -2.82
C THR A 97 -19.16 16.37 -2.97
N ILE A 98 -17.92 16.71 -2.64
CA ILE A 98 -17.39 18.08 -2.79
C ILE A 98 -17.32 18.48 -4.27
N ARG A 99 -16.86 17.57 -5.14
CA ARG A 99 -16.75 17.81 -6.58
C ARG A 99 -18.11 18.00 -7.25
N ASP A 100 -19.11 17.22 -6.86
CA ASP A 100 -20.47 17.35 -7.40
C ASP A 100 -21.15 18.64 -6.95
N LYS A 101 -20.93 19.08 -5.71
CA LYS A 101 -21.39 20.40 -5.25
C LYS A 101 -20.75 21.54 -6.02
N LYS A 102 -19.46 21.45 -6.33
CA LYS A 102 -18.75 22.48 -7.12
C LYS A 102 -19.32 22.59 -8.54
N LYS A 103 -19.57 21.47 -9.21
CA LYS A 103 -20.19 21.43 -10.56
C LYS A 103 -21.61 22.01 -10.61
N LYS A 104 -22.36 21.96 -9.50
CA LYS A 104 -23.73 22.50 -9.42
C LYS A 104 -23.76 24.00 -9.12
N SER A 105 -22.61 24.57 -8.71
CA SER A 105 -22.46 25.98 -8.37
C SER A 105 -21.80 26.80 -9.48
N GLU A 106 -21.31 26.15 -10.55
CA GLU A 106 -20.87 26.76 -11.82
C GLU A 106 -22.00 26.68 -12.86
#